data_AF-A0A642PKL9-F1
#
_entry.id   AF-A0A642PKL9-F1
#
_cell.length_a   1.000
_cell.length_b   1.000
_cell.length_c   1.000
_cell.angle_alpha   90.00
_cell.angle_beta   90.00
_cell.angle_gamma   90.00
#
_symmetry.space_group_name_H-M   'P 1'
#
loop_
_entity.id
_entity.type
_entity.pdbx_description
1 polymer ?
#
loop_
_entity_poly.entity_id
_entity_poly.type
_entity_poly.pdbx_seq_one_letter_code
_entity_poly.pdbx_strand_id
1 'polypeptide(L)'
;MDTASDKALQRFAELMIEKIKQVEDNWQKPWFGIKGGGLPQNIEGRTYNGVNSFMLFLLSEKEQYSLPVYMTFMQAKDSGLNILKGEKSFPVIYWNFSVRDKNGKKIPFDVYKNLDKNEQQEYKVTPFLKTYNVFNVQQTNLQETKPEKWEALKEQFKIPAIKDEQGMLTVPLIDAMVREQQWICPIYYKEGNSAYH
;
A
#
# COMPACT_ATOMS: atom_id res chain seq x y z
N MET A 1 26.28 10.89 -9.51
CA MET A 1 25.56 9.67 -9.94
C MET A 1 24.38 9.52 -9.01
N ASP A 2 23.16 9.56 -9.54
CA ASP A 2 21.96 9.37 -8.73
C ASP A 2 21.93 7.98 -8.10
N THR A 3 21.65 7.93 -6.80
CA THR A 3 21.51 6.67 -6.07
C THR A 3 20.24 5.94 -6.51
N ALA A 4 20.15 4.63 -6.23
CA ALA A 4 18.92 3.88 -6.48
C ALA A 4 17.71 4.45 -5.72
N SER A 5 17.96 5.12 -4.60
CA SER A 5 16.96 5.84 -3.82
C SER A 5 16.46 7.08 -4.56
N ASP A 6 17.36 7.87 -5.14
CA ASP A 6 17.00 9.09 -5.87
C ASP A 6 16.11 8.77 -7.08
N LYS A 7 16.44 7.69 -7.81
CA LYS A 7 15.61 7.19 -8.91
C LYS A 7 14.22 6.73 -8.45
N ALA A 8 14.12 6.13 -7.26
CA ALA A 8 12.84 5.75 -6.68
C ALA A 8 11.99 6.99 -6.34
N LEU A 9 12.61 8.00 -5.72
CA LEU A 9 11.95 9.27 -5.40
C LEU A 9 11.49 10.00 -6.67
N GLN A 10 12.29 9.97 -7.73
CA GLN A 10 11.88 10.51 -9.03
C GLN A 10 10.65 9.79 -9.58
N ARG A 11 10.61 8.46 -9.53
CA ARG A 11 9.41 7.69 -9.93
C ARG A 11 8.18 8.02 -9.10
N PHE A 12 8.37 8.26 -7.80
CA PHE A 12 7.27 8.67 -6.91
C PHE A 12 6.75 10.06 -7.28
N ALA A 13 7.64 11.01 -7.52
CA ALA A 13 7.28 12.35 -7.95
C ALA A 13 6.56 12.35 -9.30
N GLU A 14 7.04 11.57 -10.28
CA GLU A 14 6.39 11.40 -11.58
C GLU A 14 4.95 10.90 -11.44
N LEU A 15 4.75 9.82 -10.66
CA LEU A 15 3.43 9.25 -10.43
C LEU A 15 2.48 10.24 -9.72
N MET A 16 3.01 11.02 -8.78
CA MET A 16 2.25 12.05 -8.08
C MET A 16 1.84 13.21 -8.98
N ILE A 17 2.76 13.73 -9.79
CA ILE A 17 2.48 14.83 -10.71
C ILE A 17 1.40 14.40 -11.70
N GLU A 18 1.50 13.19 -12.24
CA GLU A 18 0.49 12.63 -13.14
C GLU A 18 -0.87 12.54 -12.46
N LYS A 19 -0.92 12.07 -11.20
CA LYS A 19 -2.16 11.98 -10.47
C LYS A 19 -2.79 13.34 -10.17
N ILE A 20 -1.98 14.30 -9.73
CA ILE A 20 -2.45 15.67 -9.42
C ILE A 20 -3.08 16.29 -10.67
N LYS A 21 -2.42 16.18 -11.83
CA LYS A 21 -2.96 16.67 -13.12
C LYS A 21 -4.29 16.00 -13.47
N GLN A 22 -4.39 14.67 -13.28
CA GLN A 22 -5.64 13.95 -13.53
C GLN A 22 -6.81 14.45 -12.67
N VAL A 23 -6.55 14.80 -11.41
CA VAL A 23 -7.57 15.30 -10.48
C VAL A 23 -7.89 16.77 -10.74
N GLU A 24 -6.91 17.58 -11.11
CA GLU A 24 -7.11 18.99 -11.48
C GLU A 24 -8.10 19.13 -12.65
N ASP A 25 -7.97 18.26 -13.66
CA ASP A 25 -8.87 18.24 -14.81
C ASP A 25 -10.32 17.83 -14.46
N ASN A 26 -10.51 17.08 -13.36
CA ASN A 26 -11.83 16.61 -12.92
C ASN A 26 -11.87 16.47 -11.38
N TRP A 27 -11.99 17.61 -10.70
CA TRP A 27 -11.95 17.70 -9.24
C TRP A 27 -13.08 16.92 -8.53
N GLN A 28 -14.16 16.61 -9.25
CA GLN A 28 -15.26 15.79 -8.74
C GLN A 28 -14.91 14.30 -8.72
N LYS A 29 -13.90 13.88 -9.50
CA LYS A 29 -13.40 12.51 -9.46
C LYS A 29 -12.65 12.30 -8.14
N PRO A 30 -12.96 11.23 -7.40
CA PRO A 30 -12.18 10.87 -6.22
C PRO A 30 -10.70 10.74 -6.57
N TRP A 31 -9.84 11.08 -5.62
CA TRP A 31 -8.40 10.83 -5.73
C TRP A 31 -8.09 9.34 -5.95
N PHE A 32 -9.00 8.43 -5.64
CA PHE A 32 -8.78 7.00 -5.87
C PHE A 32 -10.04 6.33 -6.41
N GLY A 33 -9.91 5.68 -7.56
CA GLY A 33 -10.88 4.72 -8.07
C GLY A 33 -10.74 3.38 -7.37
N ILE A 34 -11.82 2.92 -6.74
CA ILE A 34 -11.84 1.61 -6.07
C ILE A 34 -12.03 0.52 -7.14
N LYS A 35 -10.93 0.02 -7.72
CA LYS A 35 -10.92 -1.25 -8.47
C LYS A 35 -10.20 -2.30 -7.62
N GLY A 36 -10.99 -3.17 -6.98
CA GLY A 36 -10.50 -4.06 -5.93
C GLY A 36 -10.53 -3.41 -4.54
N GLY A 37 -10.65 -4.24 -3.51
CA GLY A 37 -10.61 -3.81 -2.12
C GLY A 37 -9.18 -3.88 -1.55
N GLY A 38 -9.01 -3.44 -0.30
CA GLY A 38 -7.81 -3.70 0.49
C GLY A 38 -6.61 -2.78 0.24
N LEU A 39 -5.65 -2.86 1.16
CA LEU A 39 -4.38 -2.12 1.09
C LEU A 39 -3.34 -2.91 0.28
N PRO A 40 -2.41 -2.23 -0.40
CA PRO A 40 -1.30 -2.91 -1.04
C PRO A 40 -0.51 -3.78 -0.08
N GLN A 41 -0.23 -5.01 -0.49
CA GLN A 41 0.54 -5.97 0.31
C GLN A 41 1.54 -6.74 -0.56
N ASN A 42 2.53 -7.33 0.10
CA ASN A 42 3.40 -8.30 -0.55
C ASN A 42 2.67 -9.65 -0.74
N ILE A 43 3.24 -10.54 -1.55
CA ILE A 43 2.69 -11.88 -1.81
C ILE A 43 2.57 -12.77 -0.56
N GLU A 44 3.26 -12.43 0.54
CA GLU A 44 3.18 -13.12 1.83
C GLU A 44 2.05 -12.58 2.73
N GLY A 45 1.30 -11.57 2.28
CA GLY A 45 0.19 -10.99 3.03
C GLY A 45 0.55 -9.84 3.97
N ARG A 46 1.80 -9.35 3.96
CA ARG A 46 2.18 -8.18 4.77
C ARG A 46 1.87 -6.90 4.02
N THR A 47 1.04 -6.05 4.63
CA THR A 47 0.67 -4.75 4.08
C THR A 47 1.88 -3.81 4.01
N TYR A 48 1.98 -3.07 2.92
CA TYR A 48 2.93 -1.97 2.82
C TYR A 48 2.47 -0.80 3.70
N ASN A 49 3.45 -0.07 4.23
CA ASN A 49 3.24 1.06 5.13
C ASN A 49 3.78 2.36 4.53
N GLY A 50 3.23 3.49 5.01
CA GLY A 50 3.69 4.83 4.65
C GLY A 50 3.66 5.10 3.15
N VAL A 51 4.72 5.73 2.64
CA VAL A 51 4.81 6.15 1.24
C VAL A 51 4.67 4.98 0.26
N ASN A 52 5.17 3.78 0.60
CA ASN A 52 5.04 2.62 -0.29
C ASN A 52 3.58 2.21 -0.47
N SER A 53 2.79 2.22 0.61
CA SER A 53 1.37 1.88 0.55
C SER A 53 0.64 2.82 -0.41
N PHE A 54 0.85 4.12 -0.22
CA PHE A 54 0.23 5.16 -1.02
C PHE A 54 0.66 5.11 -2.50
N MET A 55 1.96 4.96 -2.78
CA MET A 55 2.46 4.91 -4.15
C MET A 55 2.02 3.64 -4.89
N LEU A 56 2.00 2.49 -4.22
CA LEU A 56 1.49 1.25 -4.82
C LEU A 56 -0.01 1.30 -5.05
N PHE A 57 -0.76 2.03 -4.22
CA PHE A 57 -2.17 2.25 -4.43
C PHE A 57 -2.43 3.10 -5.68
N LEU A 58 -1.70 4.21 -5.84
CA LEU A 58 -1.74 5.03 -7.05
C LEU A 58 -1.31 4.25 -8.30
N LEU A 59 -0.28 3.42 -8.17
CA LEU A 59 0.17 2.56 -9.26
C LEU A 59 -0.90 1.54 -9.65
N SER A 60 -1.54 0.89 -8.67
CA SER A 60 -2.64 -0.06 -8.91
C SER A 60 -3.79 0.60 -9.66
N GLU A 61 -4.16 1.82 -9.27
CA GLU A 61 -5.18 2.58 -9.97
C GLU A 61 -4.73 2.95 -11.38
N LYS A 62 -3.52 3.48 -11.55
CA LYS A 62 -2.99 3.89 -12.86
C LYS A 62 -2.96 2.73 -13.86
N GLU A 63 -2.37 1.60 -13.46
CA GLU A 63 -2.22 0.41 -14.30
C GLU A 63 -3.47 -0.47 -14.31
N GLN A 64 -4.53 -0.07 -13.60
CA GLN A 64 -5.81 -0.78 -13.52
C GLN A 64 -5.67 -2.21 -12.99
N TYR A 65 -4.76 -2.42 -12.03
CA TYR A 65 -4.62 -3.68 -11.33
C TYR A 65 -5.85 -3.94 -10.44
N SER A 66 -6.42 -5.14 -10.58
CA SER A 66 -7.52 -5.66 -9.77
C SER A 66 -7.09 -6.18 -8.41
N LEU A 67 -5.81 -6.56 -8.26
CA LEU A 67 -5.24 -7.08 -7.02
C LEU A 67 -4.06 -6.19 -6.60
N PRO A 68 -4.09 -5.56 -5.42
CA PRO A 68 -2.99 -4.73 -4.95
C PRO A 68 -1.89 -5.60 -4.29
N VAL A 69 -1.50 -6.70 -4.95
CA VAL A 69 -0.53 -7.67 -4.43
C VAL A 69 0.76 -7.60 -5.25
N TYR A 70 1.88 -7.48 -4.55
CA TYR A 70 3.18 -7.23 -5.15
C TYR A 70 4.23 -8.25 -4.70
N MET A 71 5.22 -8.49 -5.56
CA MET A 71 6.33 -9.38 -5.27
C MET A 71 7.63 -8.92 -5.93
N THR A 72 8.75 -9.29 -5.35
CA THR A 72 10.07 -9.08 -5.98
C THR A 72 10.31 -10.11 -7.07
N PHE A 73 11.25 -9.81 -7.99
CA PHE A 73 11.68 -10.77 -9.00
C PHE A 73 12.15 -12.10 -8.40
N MET A 74 12.90 -12.04 -7.29
CA MET A 74 13.39 -13.27 -6.63
C MET A 74 12.24 -14.09 -6.06
N GLN A 75 11.28 -13.45 -5.40
CA GLN A 75 10.07 -14.14 -4.92
C GLN A 75 9.27 -14.79 -6.05
N ALA A 76 9.21 -14.15 -7.23
CA ALA A 76 8.54 -14.72 -8.40
C ALA A 76 9.28 -15.98 -8.87
N LYS A 77 10.59 -15.87 -9.05
CA LYS A 77 11.45 -16.98 -9.45
C LYS A 77 11.38 -18.16 -8.47
N ASP A 78 11.50 -17.90 -7.17
CA ASP A 78 11.45 -18.92 -6.11
C ASP A 78 10.06 -19.59 -6.04
N SER A 79 9.02 -18.86 -6.45
CA SER A 79 7.66 -19.39 -6.59
C SER A 79 7.42 -20.11 -7.92
N GLY A 80 8.40 -20.24 -8.81
CA GLY A 80 8.23 -20.82 -10.15
C GLY A 80 7.39 -19.95 -11.09
N LEU A 81 7.31 -18.65 -10.83
CA LEU A 81 6.59 -17.67 -11.64
C LEU A 81 7.56 -16.90 -12.52
N ASN A 82 7.08 -16.50 -13.69
CA ASN A 82 7.80 -15.65 -14.61
C ASN A 82 7.11 -14.30 -14.71
N ILE A 83 7.92 -13.24 -14.77
CA ILE A 83 7.45 -11.91 -15.13
C ILE A 83 7.13 -11.91 -16.63
N LEU A 84 5.97 -11.38 -17.01
CA LEU A 84 5.56 -11.30 -18.41
C LEU A 84 6.52 -10.38 -19.20
N LYS A 85 6.69 -10.68 -20.49
CA LYS A 85 7.66 -9.97 -21.32
C LYS A 85 7.24 -8.50 -21.49
N GLY A 86 8.14 -7.59 -21.17
CA GLY A 86 7.93 -6.14 -21.33
C GLY A 86 7.43 -5.43 -20.07
N GLU A 87 7.04 -6.19 -19.04
CA GLU A 87 6.60 -5.64 -17.77
C GLU A 87 7.71 -4.90 -17.03
N LYS A 88 7.33 -3.80 -16.39
CA LYS A 88 8.26 -2.92 -15.67
C LYS A 88 7.98 -2.99 -14.17
N SER A 89 9.04 -3.18 -13.40
CA SER A 89 8.96 -3.09 -11.93
C SER A 89 8.74 -1.65 -11.47
N PHE A 90 8.18 -1.53 -10.27
CA PHE A 90 8.10 -0.28 -9.53
C PHE A 90 9.01 -0.32 -8.29
N PRO A 91 9.76 0.76 -7.99
CA PRO A 91 10.62 0.79 -6.82
C PRO A 91 9.80 1.01 -5.54
N VAL A 92 10.19 0.36 -4.45
CA VAL A 92 9.69 0.62 -3.09
C VAL A 92 10.88 0.85 -2.17
N ILE A 93 10.67 1.71 -1.18
CA ILE A 93 11.74 2.14 -0.27
C ILE A 93 11.61 1.38 1.04
N TYR A 94 12.63 0.61 1.38
CA TYR A 94 12.77 -0.02 2.68
C TYR A 94 13.80 0.75 3.50
N TRP A 95 13.48 0.98 4.76
CA TRP A 95 14.41 1.58 5.70
C TRP A 95 14.41 0.78 6.99
N ASN A 96 15.59 0.66 7.59
CA ASN A 96 15.75 0.06 8.91
C ASN A 96 17.07 0.54 9.51
N PHE A 97 17.36 0.12 10.74
CA PHE A 97 18.62 0.36 11.41
C PHE A 97 19.53 -0.86 11.31
N SER A 98 20.79 -0.62 10.97
CA SER A 98 21.86 -1.60 11.13
C SER A 98 22.47 -1.39 12.51
N VAL A 99 22.30 -2.37 13.40
CA VAL A 99 22.92 -2.36 14.73
C VAL A 99 24.15 -3.27 14.71
N ARG A 100 25.31 -2.74 15.12
CA ARG A 100 26.58 -3.47 15.18
C ARG A 100 27.27 -3.27 16.51
N ASP A 101 27.85 -4.33 17.08
CA ASP A 101 28.69 -4.22 18.27
C ASP A 101 30.08 -3.60 17.95
N LYS A 102 30.92 -3.42 18.98
CA LYS A 102 32.31 -2.96 18.84
C LYS A 102 33.16 -3.87 17.94
N ASN A 103 32.82 -5.15 17.84
CA ASN A 103 33.50 -6.15 17.02
C ASN A 103 32.94 -6.25 15.59
N GLY A 104 31.92 -5.44 15.25
CA GLY A 104 31.26 -5.41 13.94
C GLY A 104 30.15 -6.45 13.72
N LYS A 105 29.82 -7.30 14.70
CA LYS A 105 28.74 -8.29 14.66
C LYS A 105 27.39 -7.59 14.60
N LYS A 106 26.54 -8.00 13.66
CA LYS A 106 25.19 -7.46 13.51
C LYS A 106 24.19 -8.18 14.42
N ILE A 107 23.30 -7.40 15.03
CA ILE A 107 22.11 -7.92 15.72
C ILE A 107 20.84 -7.32 15.10
N PRO A 108 19.69 -8.02 15.17
CA PRO A 108 18.41 -7.45 14.76
C PRO A 108 18.06 -6.22 15.60
N PHE A 109 17.39 -5.23 14.99
CA PHE A 109 17.00 -4.01 15.67
C PHE A 109 16.01 -4.27 16.83
N ASP A 110 15.13 -5.25 16.68
CA ASP A 110 14.17 -5.63 17.73
C ASP A 110 14.87 -6.15 19.00
N VAL A 111 16.00 -6.87 18.82
CA VAL A 111 16.82 -7.34 19.95
C VAL A 111 17.47 -6.14 20.64
N TYR A 112 18.08 -5.23 19.86
CA TYR A 112 18.71 -4.01 20.39
C TYR A 112 17.73 -3.15 21.19
N LYS A 113 16.49 -2.98 20.70
CA LYS A 113 15.46 -2.18 21.36
C LYS A 113 15.07 -2.73 22.74
N ASN A 114 15.23 -4.05 22.95
CA ASN A 114 14.91 -4.73 24.20
C ASN A 114 16.11 -4.82 25.18
N LEU A 115 17.31 -4.36 24.79
CA LEU A 115 18.47 -4.32 25.68
C LEU A 115 18.37 -3.18 26.69
N ASP A 116 19.09 -3.32 27.80
CA ASP A 116 19.22 -2.24 28.78
C ASP A 116 19.99 -1.04 28.21
N LYS A 117 19.72 0.17 28.74
CA LYS A 117 20.34 1.40 28.25
C LYS A 117 21.87 1.38 28.28
N ASN A 118 22.47 0.68 29.24
CA ASN A 118 23.93 0.54 29.34
C ASN A 118 24.48 -0.36 28.23
N GLU A 119 23.79 -1.46 27.93
CA GLU A 119 24.17 -2.38 26.87
C GLU A 119 23.98 -1.75 25.48
N GLN A 120 22.93 -0.94 25.30
CA GLN A 120 22.68 -0.22 24.05
C GLN A 120 23.85 0.70 23.65
N GLN A 121 24.56 1.31 24.61
CA GLN A 121 25.72 2.17 24.33
C GLN A 121 26.90 1.42 23.70
N GLU A 122 26.94 0.10 23.83
CA GLU A 122 27.99 -0.71 23.22
C GLU A 122 27.78 -0.94 21.72
N TYR A 123 26.60 -0.60 21.20
CA TYR A 123 26.25 -0.81 19.81
C TYR A 123 26.20 0.49 19.02
N LYS A 124 26.74 0.44 17.81
CA LYS A 124 26.57 1.48 16.80
C LYS A 124 25.29 1.21 16.01
N VAL A 125 24.34 2.13 16.11
CA VAL A 125 23.10 2.13 15.32
C VAL A 125 23.27 3.05 14.12
N THR A 126 23.03 2.55 12.91
CA THR A 126 23.12 3.35 11.69
C THR A 126 21.87 3.14 10.84
N PRO A 127 21.07 4.18 10.55
CA PRO A 127 19.95 4.06 9.63
C PRO A 127 20.45 3.75 8.23
N PHE A 128 19.73 2.90 7.51
CA PHE A 128 20.01 2.64 6.11
C PHE A 128 18.71 2.62 5.30
N LEU A 129 18.85 3.00 4.04
CA LEU A 129 17.81 2.90 3.04
C LEU A 129 18.18 1.84 2.01
N LYS A 130 17.20 1.08 1.54
CA LYS A 130 17.32 0.17 0.41
C LYS A 130 16.13 0.34 -0.51
N THR A 131 16.39 0.34 -1.80
CA THR A 131 15.34 0.26 -2.82
C THR A 131 15.16 -1.18 -3.23
N TYR A 132 13.91 -1.64 -3.24
CA TYR A 132 13.53 -2.93 -3.81
C TYR A 132 12.63 -2.69 -5.02
N ASN A 133 12.78 -3.50 -6.06
CA ASN A 133 11.91 -3.44 -7.22
C ASN A 133 10.85 -4.54 -7.10
N VAL A 134 9.59 -4.13 -7.20
CA VAL A 134 8.43 -5.01 -7.08
C VAL A 134 7.62 -5.01 -8.37
N PHE A 135 6.94 -6.12 -8.61
CA PHE A 135 5.99 -6.33 -9.70
C PHE A 135 4.65 -6.66 -9.08
N ASN A 136 3.57 -6.16 -9.67
CA ASN A 136 2.23 -6.63 -9.34
C ASN A 136 2.08 -8.09 -9.79
N VAL A 137 1.29 -8.88 -9.08
CA VAL A 137 1.01 -10.29 -9.45
C VAL A 137 0.42 -10.43 -10.85
N GLN A 138 -0.30 -9.42 -11.35
CA GLN A 138 -0.83 -9.39 -12.74
C GLN A 138 0.26 -9.24 -13.81
N GLN A 139 1.45 -8.78 -13.42
CA GLN A 139 2.62 -8.70 -14.31
C GLN A 139 3.35 -10.06 -14.41
N THR A 140 2.76 -11.12 -13.87
CA THR A 140 3.34 -12.47 -13.83
C THR A 140 2.39 -13.50 -14.42
N ASN A 141 2.91 -14.67 -14.77
CA ASN A 141 2.10 -15.81 -15.21
C ASN A 141 1.37 -16.55 -14.05
N LEU A 142 1.15 -15.91 -12.90
CA LEU A 142 0.48 -16.50 -11.74
C LEU A 142 -0.91 -17.03 -12.09
N GLN A 143 -1.67 -16.28 -12.90
CA GLN A 143 -3.02 -16.65 -13.30
C GLN A 143 -3.07 -17.98 -14.09
N GLU A 144 -2.05 -18.24 -14.91
CA GLU A 144 -1.97 -19.45 -15.74
C GLU A 144 -1.38 -20.63 -14.96
N THR A 145 -0.34 -20.37 -14.16
CA THR A 145 0.43 -21.43 -13.50
C THR A 145 -0.21 -21.89 -12.18
N LYS A 146 -0.89 -21.00 -11.46
CA LYS A 146 -1.48 -21.27 -10.14
C LYS A 146 -2.85 -20.61 -10.01
N PRO A 147 -3.86 -21.09 -10.76
CA PRO A 147 -5.21 -20.50 -10.76
C PRO A 147 -5.87 -20.52 -9.38
N GLU A 148 -5.63 -21.56 -8.57
CA GLU A 148 -6.18 -21.66 -7.21
C GLU A 148 -5.71 -20.49 -6.31
N LYS A 149 -4.43 -20.13 -6.38
CA LYS A 149 -3.88 -19.00 -5.63
C LYS A 149 -4.43 -17.67 -6.14
N TRP A 150 -4.60 -17.55 -7.45
CA TRP A 150 -5.16 -16.36 -8.09
C TRP A 150 -6.60 -16.10 -7.65
N GLU A 151 -7.44 -17.14 -7.63
CA GLU A 151 -8.84 -17.02 -7.17
C GLU A 151 -8.93 -16.76 -5.66
N ALA A 152 -8.06 -17.36 -4.85
CA ALA A 152 -7.98 -17.04 -3.42
C ALA A 152 -7.67 -15.56 -3.17
N LEU A 153 -6.74 -14.98 -3.94
CA LEU A 153 -6.44 -13.55 -3.85
C LEU A 153 -7.62 -12.69 -4.30
N LYS A 154 -8.32 -13.07 -5.37
CA LYS A 154 -9.53 -12.36 -5.81
C LYS A 154 -10.62 -12.34 -4.74
N GLU A 155 -10.87 -13.47 -4.08
CA GLU A 155 -11.87 -13.52 -3.02
C GLU A 155 -11.43 -12.70 -1.80
N GLN A 156 -10.14 -12.73 -1.44
CA GLN A 156 -9.58 -11.90 -0.37
C GLN A 156 -9.76 -10.39 -0.63
N PHE A 157 -9.57 -9.96 -1.88
CA PHE A 157 -9.63 -8.54 -2.27
C PHE A 157 -10.96 -8.12 -2.87
N LYS A 158 -11.99 -8.96 -2.75
CA LYS A 158 -13.34 -8.62 -3.17
C LYS A 158 -13.89 -7.51 -2.28
N ILE A 159 -14.36 -6.44 -2.91
CA ILE A 159 -14.99 -5.34 -2.20
C ILE A 159 -16.33 -5.85 -1.67
N PRO A 160 -16.58 -5.84 -0.34
CA PRO A 160 -17.89 -6.18 0.16
C PRO A 160 -18.91 -5.18 -0.39
N ALA A 161 -20.02 -5.68 -0.93
CA ALA A 161 -21.14 -4.85 -1.37
C ALA A 161 -21.84 -4.30 -0.12
N ILE A 162 -21.34 -3.18 0.39
CA ILE A 162 -21.95 -2.45 1.49
C ILE A 162 -23.04 -1.56 0.86
N LYS A 163 -24.15 -2.14 0.41
CA LYS A 163 -25.26 -1.38 -0.18
C LYS A 163 -26.61 -1.85 0.37
N ASP A 164 -27.54 -0.93 0.61
CA ASP A 164 -28.94 -1.24 0.89
C ASP A 164 -29.72 -1.64 -0.38
N GLU A 165 -30.99 -1.99 -0.17
CA GLU A 165 -31.98 -2.27 -1.21
C GLU A 165 -32.18 -1.10 -2.18
N GLN A 166 -31.86 0.13 -1.77
CA GLN A 166 -31.91 1.35 -2.59
C GLN A 166 -30.58 1.66 -3.31
N GLY A 167 -29.53 0.87 -3.08
CA GLY A 167 -28.22 1.02 -3.71
C GLY A 167 -27.28 2.03 -3.05
N MET A 168 -27.66 2.59 -1.89
CA MET A 168 -26.87 3.51 -1.07
C MET A 168 -25.92 2.75 -0.14
N LEU A 169 -24.80 3.38 0.22
CA LEU A 169 -23.81 2.80 1.14
C LEU A 169 -24.42 2.68 2.55
N THR A 170 -24.46 1.47 3.13
CA THR A 170 -24.97 1.24 4.49
C THR A 170 -23.95 0.62 5.41
N VAL A 171 -23.53 1.36 6.43
CA VAL A 171 -22.64 0.83 7.46
C VAL A 171 -23.43 0.80 8.77
N PRO A 172 -23.93 -0.36 9.22
CA PRO A 172 -24.91 -0.42 10.33
C PRO A 172 -24.47 0.32 11.60
N LEU A 173 -23.18 0.28 11.92
CA LEU A 173 -22.60 1.01 13.05
C LEU A 173 -22.64 2.53 12.85
N ILE A 174 -22.25 3.03 11.68
CA ILE A 174 -22.28 4.47 11.38
C ILE A 174 -23.75 4.93 11.29
N ASP A 175 -24.61 4.15 10.65
CA ASP A 175 -26.03 4.46 10.50
C ASP A 175 -26.72 4.50 11.87
N ALA A 176 -26.40 3.58 12.78
CA ALA A 176 -26.85 3.62 14.17
C ALA A 176 -26.29 4.83 14.92
N MET A 177 -24.99 5.12 14.80
CA MET A 177 -24.38 6.30 15.42
C MET A 177 -25.03 7.61 14.97
N VAL A 178 -25.33 7.77 13.68
CA VAL A 178 -26.02 8.95 13.13
C VAL A 178 -27.47 9.01 13.64
N ARG A 179 -28.19 7.89 13.60
CA ARG A 179 -29.60 7.82 14.04
C ARG A 179 -29.76 8.09 15.54
N GLU A 180 -28.87 7.53 16.35
CA GLU A 180 -28.90 7.61 17.81
C GLU A 180 -28.15 8.81 18.37
N GLN A 181 -27.50 9.63 17.52
CA GLN A 181 -26.73 10.80 17.93
C GLN A 181 -25.65 10.48 18.98
N GLN A 182 -25.01 9.30 18.89
CA GLN A 182 -23.95 8.87 19.83
C GLN A 182 -22.61 9.58 19.61
N TRP A 183 -22.59 10.67 18.84
CA TRP A 183 -21.41 11.46 18.60
C TRP A 183 -21.04 12.25 19.86
N ILE A 184 -19.73 12.40 20.12
CA ILE A 184 -19.23 13.27 21.20
C ILE A 184 -19.78 14.70 21.07
N CYS A 185 -20.06 15.14 19.84
CA CYS A 185 -20.74 16.40 19.53
C CYS A 185 -22.01 16.10 18.70
N PRO A 186 -23.21 16.53 19.12
CA PRO A 186 -24.43 16.32 18.36
C PRO A 186 -24.36 16.95 16.97
N ILE A 187 -24.73 16.18 15.95
CA ILE A 187 -24.76 16.63 14.55
C ILE A 187 -26.21 16.98 14.20
N TYR A 188 -26.48 18.27 14.04
CA TYR A 188 -27.78 18.76 13.57
C TYR A 188 -27.75 18.90 12.06
N TYR A 189 -28.54 18.07 11.36
CA TYR A 189 -28.73 18.23 9.92
C TYR A 189 -29.70 19.38 9.66
N LYS A 190 -29.40 20.23 8.67
CA LYS A 190 -30.35 21.15 8.05
C LYS A 190 -30.50 20.73 6.61
N GLU A 191 -31.70 20.32 6.23
CA GLU A 191 -32.02 20.10 4.82
C GLU A 191 -32.17 21.46 4.14
N GLY A 192 -31.53 21.62 2.98
CA GLY A 192 -31.55 22.84 2.20
C GLY A 192 -31.56 22.53 0.72
N ASN A 193 -32.33 23.29 -0.04
CA ASN A 193 -32.43 23.17 -1.50
C ASN A 193 -31.46 24.13 -2.22
N SER A 194 -30.51 24.72 -1.47
CA SER A 194 -29.50 25.66 -1.94
C SER A 194 -28.21 25.45 -1.15
N ALA A 195 -27.06 25.63 -1.80
CA ALA A 195 -25.76 25.59 -1.11
C ALA A 195 -25.67 26.73 -0.07
N TYR A 196 -25.02 26.46 1.06
CA TYR A 196 -24.67 27.48 2.03
C TYR A 196 -23.63 28.43 1.41
N HIS A 197 -24.04 29.68 1.16
CA HIS A 197 -23.15 30.80 0.87
C HIS A 197 -22.82 31.57 2.15
#